data_AF-A0A9N9HIY5-F1
#
_entry.id   AF-A0A9N9HIY5-F1
#
_cell.length_a   1.000
_cell.length_b   1.000
_cell.length_c   1.000
_cell.angle_alpha   90.00
_cell.angle_beta   90.00
_cell.angle_gamma   90.00
#
_symmetry.space_group_name_H-M   'P 1'
#
loop_
_entity.id
_entity.type
_entity.pdbx_description
1 polymer ?
#
loop_
_entity_poly.entity_id
_entity_poly.type
_entity_poly.pdbx_seq_one_letter_code
_entity_poly.pdbx_strand_id
1 'polypeptide(L)'
;TSHSSHSLLTKGFVDMKIKGGGLKTWVKTRWGSLYLTTDSMLHGCPVFDWAKVSNLISDEDFFTTCQLVRSVWQTIKEVIYMLEAKDATLADCFIYLIKLAVAIDRLPEINFFKIPAIHVFNRRYKEFLHPLYILAYYIHPQYRGKGLKDNGFHKATLTSLELWQNLGHTRSEGEELIAQLWHFEA
;
A
#
# COMPACT_ATOMS: atom_id res chain seq x y z
N THR A 1 -19.16 -18.75 13.16
CA THR A 1 -18.31 -18.54 11.96
C THR A 1 -17.13 -17.60 12.19
N SER A 2 -17.13 -16.67 13.17
CA SER A 2 -15.99 -15.75 13.42
C SER A 2 -14.75 -16.38 14.07
N HIS A 3 -14.91 -17.40 14.92
CA HIS A 3 -13.78 -18.04 15.62
C HIS A 3 -12.80 -18.76 14.68
N SER A 4 -13.32 -19.48 13.68
CA SER A 4 -12.48 -20.21 12.70
C SER A 4 -11.68 -19.25 11.82
N SER A 5 -12.29 -18.15 11.36
CA SER A 5 -11.61 -17.13 10.55
C SER A 5 -10.51 -16.42 11.35
N HIS A 6 -10.76 -16.12 12.63
CA HIS A 6 -9.75 -15.52 13.50
C HIS A 6 -8.57 -16.46 13.75
N SER A 7 -8.83 -17.76 13.95
CA SER A 7 -7.75 -18.76 14.09
C SER A 7 -6.91 -18.91 12.82
N LEU A 8 -7.53 -18.85 11.64
CA LEU A 8 -6.84 -18.88 10.34
C LEU A 8 -5.95 -17.65 10.14
N LEU A 9 -6.45 -16.45 10.45
CA LEU A 9 -5.67 -15.21 10.42
C LEU A 9 -4.49 -15.25 11.39
N THR A 10 -4.73 -15.73 12.61
CA THR A 10 -3.68 -15.84 13.65
C THR A 10 -2.58 -16.81 13.20
N LYS A 11 -2.98 -17.96 12.62
CA LYS A 11 -2.03 -18.92 12.05
C LYS A 11 -1.25 -18.30 10.89
N GLY A 12 -1.93 -17.58 9.99
CA GLY A 12 -1.28 -16.86 8.89
C GLY A 12 -0.24 -15.83 9.36
N PHE A 13 -0.52 -15.05 10.42
CA PHE A 13 0.46 -14.13 11.00
C PHE A 13 1.71 -14.84 11.53
N VAL A 14 1.53 -16.00 12.18
CA VAL A 14 2.62 -16.83 12.70
C VAL A 14 3.45 -17.41 11.55
N ASP A 15 2.79 -18.01 10.56
CA ASP A 15 3.45 -18.65 9.41
C ASP A 15 4.24 -17.63 8.57
N MET A 16 3.70 -16.42 8.40
CA MET A 16 4.37 -15.33 7.67
C MET A 16 5.40 -14.57 8.52
N LYS A 17 5.66 -15.00 9.77
CA LYS A 17 6.58 -14.34 10.72
C LYS A 17 6.28 -12.85 10.94
N ILE A 18 5.02 -12.45 10.79
CA ILE A 18 4.59 -11.07 10.98
C ILE A 18 4.53 -10.81 12.49
N LYS A 19 5.52 -10.07 13.01
CA LYS A 19 5.56 -9.67 14.42
C LYS A 19 4.70 -8.42 14.65
N GLY A 20 3.48 -8.62 15.15
CA GLY A 20 2.54 -7.56 15.53
C GLY A 20 1.11 -7.91 15.11
N GLY A 21 0.18 -7.95 16.06
CA GLY A 21 -1.16 -8.50 15.86
C GLY A 21 -2.26 -7.59 16.40
N GLY A 22 -3.03 -7.03 15.49
CA GLY A 22 -4.18 -6.16 15.73
C GLY A 22 -4.01 -4.81 15.04
N LEU A 23 -4.94 -4.48 14.14
CA LEU A 23 -5.07 -3.15 13.56
C LEU A 23 -5.46 -2.20 14.71
N LYS A 24 -4.46 -1.60 15.38
CA LYS A 24 -4.69 -0.71 16.52
C LYS A 24 -5.50 0.48 16.02
N THR A 25 -6.73 0.65 16.50
CA THR A 25 -7.60 1.82 16.23
C THR A 25 -6.92 3.16 16.53
N TRP A 26 -5.94 3.14 17.45
CA TRP A 26 -5.10 4.29 17.77
C TRP A 26 -4.27 4.81 16.58
N VAL A 27 -3.87 3.93 15.66
CA VAL A 27 -3.17 4.29 14.43
C VAL A 27 -4.10 5.07 13.49
N LYS A 28 -5.38 4.68 13.38
CA LYS A 28 -6.41 5.44 12.64
C LYS A 28 -6.56 6.86 13.17
N THR A 29 -6.54 7.01 14.50
CA THR A 29 -6.67 8.32 15.16
C THR A 29 -5.46 9.20 14.85
N ARG A 30 -4.23 8.66 14.89
CA ARG A 30 -3.02 9.44 14.60
C ARG A 30 -2.92 9.92 13.15
N TRP A 31 -3.13 9.03 12.17
CA TRP A 31 -3.04 9.43 10.76
C TRP A 31 -4.19 10.34 10.35
N GLY A 32 -5.40 10.05 10.86
CA GLY A 32 -6.56 10.92 10.68
C GLY A 32 -6.33 12.31 11.26
N SER A 33 -5.84 12.41 12.50
CA SER A 33 -5.51 13.69 13.12
C SER A 33 -4.41 14.45 12.40
N LEU A 34 -3.34 13.78 11.93
CA LEU A 34 -2.27 14.43 11.16
C LEU A 34 -2.81 15.01 9.85
N TYR A 35 -3.56 14.21 9.08
CA TYR A 35 -4.24 14.69 7.87
C TYR A 35 -5.15 15.88 8.18
N LEU A 36 -6.07 15.74 9.14
CA LEU A 36 -7.03 16.78 9.50
C LEU A 36 -6.35 18.07 9.98
N THR A 37 -5.23 17.96 10.69
CA THR A 37 -4.47 19.12 11.17
C THR A 37 -3.85 19.86 9.98
N THR A 38 -3.14 19.16 9.10
CA THR A 38 -2.53 19.77 7.91
C THR A 38 -3.59 20.33 6.96
N ASP A 39 -4.71 19.63 6.80
CA ASP A 39 -5.87 20.06 6.01
C ASP A 39 -6.51 21.33 6.58
N SER A 40 -6.73 21.39 7.89
CA SER A 40 -7.28 22.57 8.57
C SER A 40 -6.34 23.77 8.50
N MET A 41 -5.03 23.58 8.61
CA MET A 41 -4.03 24.63 8.44
C MET A 41 -4.11 25.25 7.04
N LEU A 42 -4.26 24.42 6.00
CA LEU A 42 -4.37 24.89 4.63
C LEU A 42 -5.69 25.61 4.35
N HIS A 43 -6.82 25.12 4.87
CA HIS A 43 -8.10 25.82 4.75
C HIS A 43 -8.14 27.11 5.59
N GLY A 44 -7.32 27.19 6.63
CA GLY A 44 -7.13 28.37 7.47
C GLY A 44 -6.24 29.46 6.85
N CYS A 45 -5.58 29.22 5.71
CA CYS A 45 -4.71 30.22 5.06
C CYS A 45 -5.37 31.61 4.91
N PRO A 46 -6.60 31.74 4.38
CA PRO A 46 -7.26 33.05 4.27
C PRO A 46 -7.48 33.72 5.63
N VAL A 47 -7.63 32.91 6.68
CA VAL A 47 -7.78 33.37 8.07
C VAL A 47 -6.47 33.94 8.60
N PHE A 48 -5.36 33.26 8.34
CA PHE A 48 -4.03 33.73 8.73
C PHE A 48 -3.60 34.99 7.96
N ASP A 49 -4.02 35.10 6.70
CA ASP A 49 -3.79 36.28 5.86
C ASP A 49 -4.54 37.52 6.37
N TRP A 50 -5.85 37.41 6.67
CA TRP A 50 -6.58 38.57 7.22
C TRP A 50 -6.01 39.01 8.58
N ALA A 51 -5.61 38.04 9.41
CA ALA A 51 -5.08 38.29 10.74
C ALA A 51 -3.64 38.83 10.71
N LYS A 52 -3.01 38.92 9.52
CA LYS A 52 -1.58 39.27 9.32
C LYS A 52 -0.63 38.33 10.07
N VAL A 53 -1.09 37.13 10.41
CA VAL A 53 -0.28 36.07 11.03
C VAL A 53 0.49 35.31 9.96
N SER A 54 0.03 35.33 8.70
CA SER A 54 0.81 34.79 7.58
C SER A 54 2.18 35.47 7.44
N ASN A 55 2.29 36.76 7.79
CA ASN A 55 3.57 37.46 7.85
C ASN A 55 4.51 36.97 8.98
N LEU A 56 3.98 36.29 10.01
CA LEU A 56 4.79 35.60 11.03
C LEU A 56 5.13 34.17 10.60
N ILE A 57 4.28 33.57 9.78
CA ILE A 57 4.48 32.28 9.10
C ILE A 57 5.08 32.54 7.70
N SER A 58 5.88 33.62 7.55
CA SER A 58 6.44 34.13 6.27
C SER A 58 7.46 33.18 5.64
N ASP A 59 6.98 32.02 5.25
CA ASP A 59 7.71 31.08 4.45
C ASP A 59 6.72 30.56 3.42
N GLU A 60 6.81 31.04 2.17
CA GLU A 60 6.06 30.46 1.05
C GLU A 60 6.30 28.94 0.96
N ASP A 61 7.48 28.47 1.43
CA ASP A 61 7.80 27.06 1.48
C ASP A 61 7.01 26.33 2.57
N PHE A 62 6.52 26.99 3.63
CA PHE A 62 5.74 26.34 4.68
C PHE A 62 4.41 25.81 4.15
N PHE A 63 3.58 26.66 3.55
CA PHE A 63 2.27 26.24 3.04
C PHE A 63 2.40 25.29 1.85
N THR A 64 3.41 25.51 0.99
CA THR A 64 3.76 24.58 -0.09
C THR A 64 4.16 23.21 0.46
N THR A 65 4.99 23.18 1.51
CA THR A 65 5.36 21.94 2.21
C THR A 65 4.14 21.28 2.84
N CYS A 66 3.23 22.04 3.47
CA CYS A 66 1.99 21.50 4.02
C CYS A 66 1.10 20.86 2.94
N GLN A 67 0.97 21.46 1.76
CA GLN A 67 0.22 20.87 0.65
C GLN A 67 0.82 19.54 0.19
N LEU A 68 2.15 19.51 0.03
CA LEU A 68 2.88 18.31 -0.37
C LEU A 68 2.73 17.19 0.67
N VAL A 69 2.91 17.52 1.95
CA VAL A 69 2.75 16.59 3.07
C VAL A 69 1.30 16.10 3.19
N ARG A 70 0.30 16.97 2.99
CA ARG A 70 -1.12 16.58 2.94
C ARG A 70 -1.39 15.56 1.84
N SER A 71 -0.79 15.68 0.67
CA SER A 71 -1.00 14.73 -0.43
C SER A 71 -0.57 13.29 -0.07
N VAL A 72 0.55 13.17 0.66
CA VAL A 72 1.04 11.88 1.17
C VAL A 72 0.13 11.36 2.27
N TRP A 73 -0.30 12.22 3.21
CA TRP A 73 -1.23 11.83 4.26
C TRP A 73 -2.59 11.40 3.74
N GLN A 74 -3.10 12.07 2.71
CA GLN A 74 -4.33 11.70 2.05
C GLN A 74 -4.23 10.30 1.46
N THR A 75 -3.13 10.02 0.74
CA THR A 75 -2.89 8.69 0.17
C THR A 75 -2.83 7.63 1.27
N ILE A 76 -2.13 7.89 2.38
CA ILE A 76 -2.07 6.98 3.54
C ILE A 76 -3.46 6.74 4.15
N LYS A 77 -4.27 7.80 4.30
CA LYS A 77 -5.64 7.70 4.81
C LYS A 77 -6.52 6.84 3.90
N GLU A 78 -6.43 7.02 2.58
CA GLU A 78 -7.16 6.23 1.59
C GLU A 78 -6.72 4.75 1.60
N VAL A 79 -5.41 4.48 1.73
CA VAL A 79 -4.87 3.12 1.88
C VAL A 79 -5.44 2.45 3.13
N ILE A 80 -5.42 3.15 4.27
CA ILE A 80 -5.95 2.61 5.54
C ILE A 80 -7.44 2.31 5.43
N TYR A 81 -8.21 3.26 4.87
CA TYR A 81 -9.65 3.08 4.70
C TYR A 81 -9.97 1.87 3.82
N MET A 82 -9.25 1.71 2.70
CA MET A 82 -9.39 0.54 1.84
C MET A 82 -9.02 -0.75 2.59
N LEU A 83 -7.86 -0.81 3.25
CA LEU A 83 -7.41 -2.02 3.96
C LEU A 83 -8.35 -2.45 5.10
N GLU A 84 -9.13 -1.52 5.62
CA GLU A 84 -10.14 -1.78 6.64
C GLU A 84 -11.51 -2.16 6.06
N ALA A 85 -11.70 -1.98 4.76
CA ALA A 85 -12.91 -2.41 4.07
C ALA A 85 -12.98 -3.94 4.09
N LYS A 86 -14.20 -4.48 4.21
CA LYS A 86 -14.43 -5.93 4.38
C LYS A 86 -14.11 -6.73 3.13
N ASP A 87 -14.04 -6.06 1.99
CA ASP A 87 -13.84 -6.57 0.65
C ASP A 87 -12.41 -6.36 0.13
N ALA A 88 -11.51 -5.82 0.95
CA ALA A 88 -10.11 -5.63 0.57
C ALA A 88 -9.42 -6.97 0.24
N THR A 89 -8.78 -7.04 -0.92
CA THR A 89 -8.01 -8.20 -1.37
C THR A 89 -6.50 -7.97 -1.20
N LEU A 90 -5.71 -9.05 -1.26
CA LEU A 90 -4.24 -8.95 -1.28
C LEU A 90 -3.72 -8.09 -2.45
N ALA A 91 -4.42 -8.12 -3.60
CA ALA A 91 -4.06 -7.32 -4.75
C ALA A 91 -4.28 -5.82 -4.49
N ASP A 92 -5.37 -5.47 -3.80
CA ASP A 92 -5.64 -4.09 -3.40
C ASP A 92 -4.54 -3.56 -2.49
N CYS A 93 -4.07 -4.35 -1.52
CA CYS A 93 -2.93 -3.99 -0.67
C CYS A 93 -1.71 -3.57 -1.52
N PHE A 94 -1.39 -4.36 -2.55
CA PHE A 94 -0.24 -4.11 -3.41
C PHE A 94 -0.44 -2.87 -4.32
N ILE A 95 -1.63 -2.71 -4.90
CA ILE A 95 -1.97 -1.54 -5.73
C ILE A 95 -1.85 -0.25 -4.92
N TYR A 96 -2.31 -0.24 -3.68
CA TYR A 96 -2.25 0.93 -2.82
C TYR A 96 -0.84 1.24 -2.32
N LEU A 97 0.03 0.24 -2.18
CA LEU A 97 1.47 0.46 -1.99
C LEU A 97 2.11 1.14 -3.21
N ILE A 98 1.74 0.76 -4.43
CA ILE A 98 2.20 1.44 -5.65
C ILE A 98 1.71 2.89 -5.68
N LYS A 99 0.42 3.14 -5.35
CA LYS A 99 -0.11 4.52 -5.25
C LYS A 99 0.66 5.36 -4.23
N LEU A 100 0.98 4.78 -3.07
CA LEU A 100 1.80 5.45 -2.05
C LEU A 100 3.23 5.73 -2.55
N ALA A 101 3.84 4.80 -3.27
CA ALA A 101 5.16 5.02 -3.88
C ALA A 101 5.13 6.21 -4.86
N VAL A 102 4.13 6.27 -5.73
CA VAL A 102 3.94 7.37 -6.69
C VAL A 102 3.70 8.70 -5.96
N ALA A 103 2.91 8.71 -4.87
CA ALA A 103 2.69 9.91 -4.08
C ALA A 103 3.98 10.44 -3.43
N ILE A 104 4.83 9.55 -2.91
CA ILE A 104 6.14 9.91 -2.35
C ILE A 104 7.09 10.39 -3.46
N ASP A 105 7.10 9.73 -4.61
CA ASP A 105 7.96 10.07 -5.74
C ASP A 105 7.66 11.46 -6.32
N ARG A 106 6.38 11.86 -6.32
CA ARG A 106 5.92 13.20 -6.75
C ARG A 106 6.37 14.33 -5.83
N LEU A 107 6.90 14.05 -4.63
CA LEU A 107 7.48 15.09 -3.79
C LEU A 107 8.70 15.72 -4.49
N PRO A 108 8.91 17.04 -4.41
CA PRO A 108 10.13 17.68 -4.88
C PRO A 108 11.38 17.14 -4.18
N GLU A 109 12.53 17.12 -4.86
CA GLU A 109 13.81 16.68 -4.26
C GLU A 109 14.25 17.56 -3.08
N ILE A 110 13.90 18.85 -3.11
CA ILE A 110 14.14 19.79 -2.00
C ILE A 110 13.30 19.47 -0.75
N ASN A 111 12.28 18.63 -0.87
CA ASN A 111 11.42 18.29 0.26
C ASN A 111 12.15 17.33 1.21
N PHE A 112 12.47 17.83 2.41
CA PHE A 112 13.20 17.08 3.43
C PHE A 112 12.49 15.81 3.93
N PHE A 113 11.17 15.66 3.69
CA PHE A 113 10.44 14.43 4.02
C PHE A 113 10.60 13.32 2.98
N LYS A 114 10.96 13.65 1.73
CA LYS A 114 10.99 12.67 0.63
C LYS A 114 11.94 11.51 0.93
N ILE A 115 13.19 11.81 1.25
CA ILE A 115 14.22 10.79 1.50
C ILE A 115 13.86 9.90 2.71
N PRO A 116 13.47 10.43 3.88
CA PRO A 116 12.98 9.59 4.98
C PRO A 116 11.76 8.74 4.61
N ALA A 117 10.80 9.29 3.87
CA ALA A 117 9.61 8.56 3.43
C ALA A 117 9.98 7.38 2.51
N ILE A 118 10.90 7.58 1.55
CA ILE A 118 11.42 6.52 0.69
C ILE A 118 12.09 5.41 1.51
N HIS A 119 12.91 5.76 2.51
CA HIS A 119 13.56 4.76 3.35
C HIS A 119 12.56 3.91 4.14
N VAL A 120 11.53 4.54 4.72
CA VAL A 120 10.47 3.83 5.43
C VAL A 120 9.66 2.97 4.45
N PHE A 121 9.26 3.53 3.30
CA PHE A 121 8.53 2.83 2.27
C PHE A 121 9.30 1.58 1.81
N ASN A 122 10.56 1.72 1.41
CA ASN A 122 11.39 0.60 0.94
C ASN A 122 11.56 -0.49 2.00
N ARG A 123 11.69 -0.11 3.27
CA ARG A 123 11.77 -1.07 4.38
C ARG A 123 10.48 -1.89 4.47
N ARG A 124 9.31 -1.23 4.42
CA ARG A 124 8.01 -1.91 4.49
C ARG A 124 7.68 -2.68 3.23
N TYR A 125 8.01 -2.14 2.06
CA TYR A 125 7.79 -2.78 0.77
C TYR A 125 8.43 -4.17 0.70
N LYS A 126 9.61 -4.37 1.32
CA LYS A 126 10.25 -5.69 1.44
C LYS A 126 9.38 -6.71 2.20
N GLU A 127 8.54 -6.29 3.14
CA GLU A 127 7.59 -7.16 3.84
C GLU A 127 6.48 -7.66 2.89
N PHE A 128 6.17 -6.89 1.84
CA PHE A 128 5.17 -7.21 0.81
C PHE A 128 5.74 -7.93 -0.41
N LEU A 129 7.06 -8.15 -0.49
CA LEU A 129 7.71 -8.98 -1.51
C LEU A 129 7.48 -10.49 -1.24
N HIS A 130 6.32 -10.85 -0.71
CA HIS A 130 5.94 -12.22 -0.44
C HIS A 130 5.24 -12.81 -1.67
N PRO A 131 5.51 -14.08 -2.05
CA PRO A 131 5.05 -14.64 -3.32
C PRO A 131 3.53 -14.58 -3.54
N LEU A 132 2.73 -14.75 -2.48
CA LEU A 132 1.26 -14.61 -2.56
C LEU A 132 0.78 -13.21 -2.96
N TYR A 133 1.45 -12.14 -2.50
CA TYR A 133 1.09 -10.78 -2.89
C TYR A 133 1.46 -10.51 -4.35
N ILE A 134 2.63 -11.03 -4.78
CA ILE A 134 3.08 -10.95 -6.17
C ILE A 134 2.09 -11.67 -7.10
N LEU A 135 1.67 -12.89 -6.74
CA LEU A 135 0.68 -13.65 -7.49
C LEU A 135 -0.67 -12.93 -7.52
N ALA A 136 -1.18 -12.46 -6.38
CA ALA A 136 -2.46 -11.75 -6.30
C ALA A 136 -2.49 -10.51 -7.19
N TYR A 137 -1.41 -9.73 -7.21
CA TYR A 137 -1.26 -8.60 -8.12
C TYR A 137 -1.18 -9.04 -9.59
N TYR A 138 -0.42 -10.09 -9.90
CA TYR A 138 -0.23 -10.58 -11.27
C TYR A 138 -1.53 -11.03 -11.95
N ILE A 139 -2.46 -11.61 -11.19
CA ILE A 139 -3.77 -12.06 -11.72
C ILE A 139 -4.85 -10.97 -11.69
N HIS A 140 -4.54 -9.80 -11.11
CA HIS A 140 -5.52 -8.73 -10.93
C HIS A 140 -6.05 -8.22 -12.28
N PRO A 141 -7.38 -8.23 -12.54
CA PRO A 141 -7.95 -7.98 -13.86
C PRO A 141 -7.47 -6.70 -14.56
N GLN A 142 -7.24 -5.62 -13.79
CA GLN A 142 -6.84 -4.33 -14.33
C GLN A 142 -5.32 -4.19 -14.55
N TYR A 143 -4.51 -5.04 -13.91
CA TYR A 143 -3.04 -4.90 -13.85
C TYR A 143 -2.29 -6.16 -14.28
N ARG A 144 -2.99 -7.11 -14.91
CA ARG A 144 -2.41 -8.39 -15.37
C ARG A 144 -1.11 -8.17 -16.14
N GLY A 145 -0.05 -8.85 -15.70
CA GLY A 145 1.30 -8.78 -16.30
C GLY A 145 2.03 -7.44 -16.25
N LYS A 146 1.45 -6.38 -15.67
CA LYS A 146 2.03 -5.03 -15.73
C LYS A 146 2.90 -4.71 -14.52
N GLY A 147 4.07 -4.14 -14.76
CA GLY A 147 4.88 -3.47 -13.72
C GLY A 147 5.67 -4.38 -12.80
N LEU A 148 5.54 -5.71 -12.90
CA LEU A 148 6.47 -6.64 -12.26
C LEU A 148 7.73 -6.77 -13.11
N LYS A 149 8.88 -6.33 -12.56
CA LYS A 149 10.21 -6.57 -13.13
C LYS A 149 10.86 -7.79 -12.47
N ASP A 150 12.06 -8.17 -12.94
CA ASP A 150 12.98 -9.08 -12.23
C ASP A 150 12.35 -10.42 -11.81
N ASN A 151 11.87 -11.17 -12.80
CA ASN A 151 11.36 -12.54 -12.62
C ASN A 151 10.01 -12.63 -11.88
N GLY A 152 9.21 -11.55 -11.89
CA GLY A 152 7.89 -11.52 -11.26
C GLY A 152 6.92 -12.58 -11.79
N PHE A 153 6.93 -12.83 -13.11
CA PHE A 153 6.14 -13.91 -13.71
C PHE A 153 6.55 -15.30 -13.23
N HIS A 154 7.84 -15.58 -13.18
CA HIS A 154 8.32 -16.87 -12.65
C HIS A 154 7.91 -17.08 -11.18
N LYS A 155 8.01 -16.04 -10.35
CA LYS A 155 7.54 -16.10 -8.96
C LYS A 155 6.05 -16.34 -8.87
N ALA A 156 5.25 -15.66 -9.71
CA ALA A 156 3.81 -15.84 -9.76
C ALA A 156 3.45 -17.27 -10.19
N THR A 157 4.06 -17.79 -11.26
CA THR A 157 3.80 -19.15 -11.78
C THR A 157 4.22 -20.24 -10.82
N LEU A 158 5.38 -20.12 -10.17
CA LEU A 158 5.79 -21.05 -9.12
C LEU A 158 4.78 -21.06 -7.96
N THR A 159 4.40 -19.88 -7.47
CA THR A 159 3.44 -19.75 -6.36
C THR A 159 2.07 -20.32 -6.75
N SER A 160 1.61 -20.07 -7.97
CA SER A 160 0.32 -20.58 -8.43
C SER A 160 0.33 -22.09 -8.55
N LEU A 161 1.42 -22.69 -9.05
CA LEU A 161 1.58 -24.14 -9.12
C LEU A 161 1.59 -24.79 -7.74
N GLU A 162 2.34 -24.25 -6.79
CA GLU A 162 2.38 -24.75 -5.42
C GLU A 162 0.98 -24.73 -4.78
N LEU A 163 0.24 -23.64 -4.94
CA LEU A 163 -1.15 -23.55 -4.47
C LEU A 163 -2.06 -24.56 -5.16
N TRP A 164 -1.94 -24.71 -6.49
CA TRP A 164 -2.74 -25.63 -7.29
C TRP A 164 -2.53 -27.09 -6.86
N GLN A 165 -1.27 -27.48 -6.65
CA GLN A 165 -0.90 -28.80 -6.16
C GLN A 165 -1.40 -29.03 -4.72
N ASN A 166 -1.28 -28.03 -3.85
CA ASN A 166 -1.78 -28.12 -2.47
C ASN A 166 -3.31 -28.26 -2.39
N LEU A 167 -4.04 -27.84 -3.42
CA LEU A 167 -5.47 -28.07 -3.57
C LEU A 167 -5.82 -29.47 -4.11
N GLY A 168 -4.82 -30.30 -4.42
CA GLY A 168 -5.00 -31.68 -4.89
C GLY A 168 -5.19 -31.80 -6.41
N HIS A 169 -4.94 -30.74 -7.17
CA HIS A 169 -5.06 -30.76 -8.63
C HIS A 169 -3.86 -31.46 -9.30
N THR A 170 -4.10 -31.93 -10.53
CA THR A 170 -3.13 -32.69 -11.31
C THR A 170 -2.07 -31.79 -11.95
N ARG A 171 -0.95 -32.42 -12.36
CA ARG A 171 0.13 -31.74 -13.07
C ARG A 171 -0.34 -31.15 -14.41
N SER A 172 -1.15 -31.88 -15.18
CA SER A 172 -1.68 -31.41 -16.47
C SER A 172 -2.52 -30.14 -16.31
N GLU A 173 -3.35 -30.07 -15.26
CA GLU A 173 -4.12 -28.85 -14.95
C GLU A 173 -3.21 -27.69 -14.55
N GLY A 174 -2.09 -27.97 -13.87
CA GLY A 174 -1.08 -26.96 -13.55
C GLY A 174 -0.34 -26.40 -14.77
N GLU A 175 -0.06 -27.23 -15.78
CA GLU A 175 0.55 -26.80 -17.03
C GLU A 175 -0.39 -25.88 -17.83
N GLU A 176 -1.68 -26.21 -17.88
CA GLU A 176 -2.72 -25.35 -18.45
C GLU A 176 -2.85 -24.01 -17.71
N LEU A 177 -2.81 -24.02 -16.37
CA LEU A 177 -2.79 -22.80 -15.56
C LEU A 177 -1.62 -21.88 -15.92
N ILE A 178 -0.41 -22.42 -16.10
CA ILE A 178 0.75 -21.62 -16.53
C ILE A 178 0.53 -21.04 -17.92
N ALA A 179 0.01 -21.83 -18.86
CA ALA A 179 -0.29 -21.34 -20.21
C ALA A 179 -1.25 -20.15 -20.15
N GLN A 180 -2.29 -20.22 -19.32
CA GLN A 180 -3.23 -19.11 -19.12
C GLN A 180 -2.57 -17.87 -18.49
N LEU A 181 -1.69 -18.06 -17.49
CA LEU A 181 -0.94 -16.95 -16.88
C LEU A 181 0.00 -16.29 -17.89
N TRP A 182 0.61 -17.05 -18.79
CA TRP A 182 1.49 -16.51 -19.84
C TRP A 182 0.78 -15.49 -20.73
N HIS A 183 -0.51 -15.71 -21.03
CA HIS A 183 -1.30 -14.78 -21.84
C HIS A 183 -1.46 -13.39 -21.21
N PHE A 184 -1.07 -13.21 -19.95
CA PHE A 184 -1.09 -11.92 -19.27
C PHE A 184 0.17 -11.08 -19.52
N GLU A 185 1.26 -11.69 -19.99
CA GLU A 185 2.50 -11.00 -20.38
C GLU A 185 2.49 -10.45 -21.81
N ALA A 186 1.57 -10.94 -22.66
CA ALA A 186 1.40 -10.53 -24.06
C ALA A 186 0.56 -9.25 -24.21
#